data_AF-A0A1Q8E691-F1
#
_entry.id   AF-A0A1Q8E691-F1
#
_cell.length_a   1.000
_cell.length_b   1.000
_cell.length_c   1.000
_cell.angle_alpha   90.00
_cell.angle_beta   90.00
_cell.angle_gamma   90.00
#
_symmetry.space_group_name_H-M   'P 1'
#
loop_
_entity.id
_entity.type
_entity.pdbx_description
1 polymer ?
#
loop_
_entity_poly.entity_id
_entity_poly.type
_entity_poly.pdbx_seq_one_letter_code
_entity_poly.pdbx_strand_id
1 'polypeptide(L)'
;MDKVLEQLSKLLGVGTDALEKAVNSVGSNYQEVYQTLVHEMAIKSVADNFRIVTIVLSIIGIAYYLLIGANYYIEADKVYPNKDNLQRYKKHAIGVSKIFIPLYLASLLFISLSPLLYPNLNLILELLNKAGG
;
A
#
# COMPACT_ATOMS: atom_id res chain seq x y z
N MET A 1 -31.57 20.45 -3.76
CA MET A 1 -30.35 20.20 -2.96
C MET A 1 -29.32 19.58 -3.88
N ASP A 2 -28.09 20.09 -3.86
CA ASP A 2 -27.05 19.68 -4.81
C ASP A 2 -26.68 18.19 -4.58
N LYS A 3 -26.68 17.37 -5.63
CA LYS A 3 -26.40 15.92 -5.52
C LYS A 3 -25.01 15.64 -4.95
N VAL A 4 -24.07 16.55 -5.20
CA VAL A 4 -22.70 16.48 -4.70
C VAL A 4 -22.65 16.66 -3.19
N LEU A 5 -23.39 17.64 -2.66
CA LEU A 5 -23.49 17.90 -1.23
C LEU A 5 -24.10 16.70 -0.48
N GLU A 6 -25.10 16.06 -1.07
CA GLU A 6 -25.72 14.86 -0.49
C GLU A 6 -24.73 13.69 -0.43
N GLN A 7 -23.97 13.43 -1.50
CA GLN A 7 -22.95 12.38 -1.50
C GLN A 7 -21.82 12.67 -0.51
N LEU A 8 -21.37 13.92 -0.43
CA LEU A 8 -20.34 14.37 0.50
C LEU A 8 -20.80 14.22 1.95
N SER A 9 -22.07 14.55 2.24
CA SER A 9 -22.68 14.38 3.57
C SER A 9 -22.71 12.92 4.02
N LYS A 10 -23.01 11.99 3.10
CA LYS A 10 -22.99 10.55 3.35
C LYS A 10 -21.58 10.03 3.58
N LEU A 11 -20.61 10.51 2.80
CA LEU A 11 -19.19 10.16 2.94
C LEU A 11 -18.62 10.58 4.30
N LEU A 12 -19.02 11.75 4.80
CA LEU A 12 -18.50 12.33 6.04
C LEU A 12 -19.34 12.00 7.28
N GLY A 13 -20.54 11.42 7.11
CA GLY A 13 -21.45 11.12 8.21
C GLY A 13 -22.04 12.37 8.88
N VAL A 14 -22.15 13.48 8.16
CA VAL A 14 -22.61 14.78 8.69
C VAL A 14 -23.88 15.21 7.97
N GLY A 15 -24.79 15.92 8.64
CA GLY A 15 -25.98 16.49 8.00
C GLY A 15 -25.63 17.50 6.90
N THR A 16 -26.41 17.51 5.82
CA THR A 16 -26.18 18.36 4.64
C THR A 16 -26.15 19.85 4.99
N ASP A 17 -27.02 20.30 5.87
CA ASP A 17 -27.11 21.71 6.30
C ASP A 17 -25.90 22.15 7.12
N ALA A 18 -25.37 21.24 7.95
CA ALA A 18 -24.18 21.49 8.76
C ALA A 18 -22.93 21.53 7.87
N LEU A 19 -22.85 20.62 6.89
CA LEU A 19 -21.78 20.58 5.90
C LEU A 19 -21.80 21.82 5.01
N GLU A 20 -22.98 22.25 4.56
CA GLU A 20 -23.13 23.45 3.75
C GLU A 20 -22.63 24.71 4.50
N LYS A 21 -23.06 24.86 5.75
CA LYS A 21 -22.61 25.97 6.61
C LYS A 21 -21.11 25.92 6.88
N ALA A 22 -20.55 24.75 7.16
CA ALA A 22 -19.13 24.61 7.44
C ALA A 22 -18.29 24.96 6.20
N VAL A 23 -18.62 24.42 5.03
CA VAL A 23 -17.89 24.69 3.79
C VAL A 23 -17.98 26.17 3.39
N ASN A 24 -19.17 26.78 3.51
CA ASN A 24 -19.36 28.21 3.28
C ASN A 24 -18.59 29.08 4.29
N SER A 25 -18.50 28.67 5.56
CA SER A 25 -17.79 29.44 6.59
C SER A 25 -16.28 29.51 6.36
N VAL A 26 -15.72 28.52 5.67
CA VAL A 26 -14.29 28.46 5.31
C VAL A 26 -14.05 29.05 3.91
N GLY A 27 -15.10 29.56 3.25
CA GLY A 27 -15.00 30.16 1.91
C GLY A 27 -14.67 29.16 0.80
N SER A 28 -14.95 27.87 1.02
CA SER A 28 -14.65 26.79 0.07
C SER A 28 -15.91 26.36 -0.71
N ASN A 29 -15.72 25.58 -1.78
CA ASN A 29 -16.80 25.06 -2.62
C ASN A 29 -16.98 23.54 -2.39
N TYR A 30 -18.20 23.08 -2.11
CA TYR A 30 -18.50 21.66 -1.87
C TYR A 30 -18.11 20.76 -3.05
N GLN A 31 -18.16 21.28 -4.29
CA GLN A 31 -17.69 20.55 -5.47
C GLN A 31 -16.18 20.33 -5.45
N GLU A 32 -15.40 21.32 -5.01
CA GLU A 32 -13.95 21.23 -4.92
C GLU A 32 -13.53 20.24 -3.81
N VAL A 33 -14.20 20.31 -2.66
CA VAL A 33 -14.01 19.35 -1.55
C VAL A 33 -14.34 17.93 -2.02
N TYR A 34 -15.47 17.75 -2.72
CA TYR A 34 -15.86 16.46 -3.27
C TYR A 34 -14.85 15.92 -4.28
N GLN A 35 -14.43 16.75 -5.25
CA GLN A 35 -13.44 16.32 -6.25
C GLN A 35 -12.11 15.94 -5.62
N THR A 36 -11.65 16.68 -4.61
CA THR A 36 -10.43 16.37 -3.86
C THR A 36 -10.55 15.01 -3.18
N LEU A 37 -11.65 14.75 -2.46
CA LEU A 37 -11.85 13.47 -1.77
C LEU A 37 -12.01 12.30 -2.74
N VAL A 38 -12.69 12.48 -3.86
CA VAL A 38 -12.80 11.44 -4.91
C VAL A 38 -11.43 11.11 -5.49
N HIS A 39 -10.61 12.13 -5.76
CA HIS A 39 -9.25 11.94 -6.26
C HIS A 39 -8.38 11.19 -5.23
N GLU A 40 -8.40 11.62 -3.98
CA GLU A 40 -7.66 10.95 -2.89
C GLU A 40 -8.16 9.53 -2.64
N MET A 41 -9.45 9.26 -2.78
CA MET A 41 -10.02 7.92 -2.68
C MET A 41 -9.54 7.00 -3.81
N ALA A 42 -9.42 7.53 -5.04
CA ALA A 42 -8.84 6.79 -6.15
C ALA A 42 -7.37 6.45 -5.89
N ILE A 43 -6.58 7.41 -5.39
CA ILE A 43 -5.18 7.18 -5.00
C ILE A 43 -5.10 6.12 -3.89
N LYS A 44 -5.93 6.23 -2.85
CA LYS A 44 -5.98 5.26 -1.76
C LYS A 44 -6.29 3.86 -2.28
N SER A 45 -7.25 3.73 -3.21
CA SER A 45 -7.57 2.43 -3.81
C SER A 45 -6.39 1.82 -4.58
N VAL A 46 -5.63 2.64 -5.32
CA VAL A 46 -4.40 2.19 -5.98
C VAL A 46 -3.35 1.77 -4.97
N ALA A 47 -3.16 2.55 -3.91
CA ALA A 47 -2.22 2.24 -2.83
C ALA A 47 -2.58 0.93 -2.09
N ASP A 48 -3.86 0.72 -1.79
CA ASP A 48 -4.37 -0.49 -1.14
C ASP A 48 -4.15 -1.73 -2.02
N ASN A 49 -4.45 -1.62 -3.32
CA ASN A 49 -4.17 -2.70 -4.28
C ASN A 49 -2.68 -3.01 -4.37
N PHE A 50 -1.84 -1.96 -4.44
CA PHE A 50 -0.39 -2.12 -4.47
C PHE A 50 0.14 -2.78 -3.20
N ARG A 51 -0.41 -2.42 -2.03
CA ARG A 51 -0.08 -3.03 -0.74
C ARG A 51 -0.39 -4.52 -0.73
N ILE A 52 -1.58 -4.93 -1.18
CA ILE A 52 -1.98 -6.35 -1.23
C ILE A 52 -1.07 -7.14 -2.17
N VAL A 53 -0.85 -6.64 -3.39
CA VAL A 53 0.04 -7.27 -4.37
C VAL A 53 1.45 -7.41 -3.81
N THR A 54 1.97 -6.36 -3.17
CA THR A 54 3.30 -6.37 -2.54
C THR A 54 3.38 -7.45 -1.46
N ILE A 55 2.39 -7.54 -0.57
CA ILE A 55 2.36 -8.55 0.50
C ILE A 55 2.38 -9.97 -0.09
N VAL A 56 1.53 -10.23 -1.09
CA VAL A 56 1.46 -11.55 -1.76
C VAL A 56 2.80 -11.91 -2.41
N LEU A 57 3.36 -11.00 -3.20
CA LEU A 57 4.66 -11.21 -3.86
C LEU A 57 5.80 -11.41 -2.85
N SER A 58 5.74 -10.71 -1.71
CA SER A 58 6.73 -10.84 -0.64
C SER A 58 6.66 -12.21 0.02
N ILE A 59 5.46 -12.72 0.30
CA ILE A 59 5.27 -14.08 0.86
C ILE A 59 5.82 -15.13 -0.11
N ILE A 60 5.47 -15.04 -1.39
CA ILE A 60 5.96 -15.96 -2.42
C ILE A 60 7.48 -15.89 -2.54
N GLY A 61 8.05 -14.69 -2.55
CA GLY A 61 9.49 -14.47 -2.64
C GLY A 61 10.25 -15.01 -1.43
N ILE A 62 9.73 -14.79 -0.21
CA ILE A 62 10.29 -15.36 1.02
C ILE A 62 10.24 -16.88 0.99
N ALA A 63 9.10 -17.47 0.61
CA ALA A 63 8.95 -18.92 0.50
C ALA A 63 9.95 -19.50 -0.51
N TYR A 64 10.09 -18.88 -1.68
CA TYR A 64 11.07 -19.27 -2.70
C TYR A 64 12.52 -19.18 -2.18
N TYR A 65 12.84 -18.09 -1.48
CA TYR A 65 14.17 -17.91 -0.89
C TYR A 65 14.48 -18.95 0.20
N LEU A 66 13.50 -19.29 1.04
CA LEU A 66 13.63 -20.33 2.06
C LEU A 66 13.77 -21.73 1.44
N LEU A 67 13.04 -22.04 0.37
CA LEU A 67 13.18 -23.32 -0.34
C LEU A 67 14.57 -23.45 -0.97
N ILE A 68 15.09 -22.39 -1.60
CA ILE A 68 16.46 -22.34 -2.11
C ILE A 68 17.48 -22.51 -0.98
N GLY A 69 17.29 -21.77 0.11
CA GLY A 69 18.17 -21.84 1.28
C GLY A 69 18.19 -23.22 1.92
N ALA A 70 17.03 -23.86 2.10
CA ALA A 70 16.91 -25.20 2.67
C ALA A 70 17.60 -26.26 1.80
N ASN A 71 17.37 -26.23 0.48
CA ASN A 71 18.09 -27.10 -0.46
C ASN A 71 19.62 -26.91 -0.39
N TYR A 72 20.06 -25.66 -0.19
CA TYR A 72 21.48 -25.33 -0.05
C TYR A 72 22.08 -25.81 1.29
N TYR A 73 21.40 -25.63 2.42
CA TYR A 73 21.96 -25.98 3.73
C TYR A 73 21.82 -27.46 4.09
N ILE A 74 20.79 -28.15 3.57
CA ILE A 74 20.49 -29.53 3.96
C ILE A 74 21.15 -30.53 2.99
N GLU A 75 21.20 -30.23 1.69
CA GLU A 75 21.61 -31.22 0.68
C GLU A 75 22.54 -30.68 -0.42
N ALA A 76 23.15 -29.50 -0.29
CA ALA A 76 23.98 -28.93 -1.37
C ALA A 76 25.06 -29.88 -1.88
N ASP A 77 25.76 -30.60 -1.01
CA ASP A 77 26.82 -31.55 -1.40
C ASP A 77 26.28 -32.84 -2.06
N LYS A 78 24.99 -33.17 -1.86
CA LYS A 78 24.31 -34.33 -2.48
C LYS A 78 23.60 -33.96 -3.79
N VAL A 79 22.99 -32.79 -3.84
CA VAL A 79 22.20 -32.28 -4.98
C VAL A 79 23.10 -31.62 -6.03
N TYR A 80 24.19 -30.97 -5.61
CA TYR A 80 25.17 -30.34 -6.48
C TYR A 80 26.59 -30.88 -6.20
N PRO A 81 26.85 -32.18 -6.48
CA PRO A 81 28.13 -32.83 -6.17
C PRO A 81 29.32 -32.22 -6.91
N ASN A 82 29.08 -31.45 -7.97
CA ASN A 82 30.11 -30.79 -8.75
C ASN A 82 30.31 -29.33 -8.30
N LYS A 83 31.55 -28.95 -7.97
CA LYS A 83 31.91 -27.62 -7.42
C LYS A 83 31.46 -26.45 -8.30
N ASP A 84 31.42 -26.64 -9.62
CA ASP A 84 30.97 -25.62 -10.57
C ASP A 84 29.47 -25.32 -10.48
N ASN A 85 28.65 -26.35 -10.23
CA ASN A 85 27.20 -26.18 -10.08
C ASN A 85 26.88 -25.43 -8.78
N LEU A 86 27.61 -25.73 -7.70
CA LEU A 86 27.50 -25.04 -6.43
C LEU A 86 27.88 -23.55 -6.55
N GLN A 87 28.95 -23.22 -7.28
CA GLN A 87 29.34 -21.82 -7.51
C GLN A 87 28.33 -21.05 -8.37
N ARG A 88 27.78 -21.66 -9.41
CA ARG A 88 26.73 -21.04 -10.24
C ARG A 88 25.47 -20.75 -9.41
N TYR A 89 25.09 -21.69 -8.55
CA TYR A 89 23.95 -21.51 -7.65
C TYR A 89 24.18 -20.36 -6.65
N LYS A 90 25.36 -20.28 -6.02
CA LYS A 90 25.73 -19.16 -5.12
C LYS A 90 25.66 -17.82 -5.84
N LYS A 91 26.19 -17.73 -7.06
CA LYS A 91 26.13 -16.50 -7.88
C LYS A 91 24.68 -16.13 -8.20
N HIS A 92 23.84 -17.12 -8.51
CA HIS A 92 22.42 -16.88 -8.76
C HIS A 92 21.68 -16.39 -7.51
N ALA A 93 21.88 -17.04 -6.35
CA ALA A 93 21.26 -16.62 -5.08
C ALA A 93 21.68 -15.19 -4.66
N ILE A 94 22.96 -14.84 -4.82
CA ILE A 94 23.48 -13.49 -4.57
C ILE A 94 22.92 -12.48 -5.59
N GLY A 95 22.79 -12.87 -6.86
CA GLY A 95 22.22 -12.02 -7.91
C GLY A 95 20.76 -11.68 -7.63
N VAL A 96 19.96 -12.70 -7.26
CA VAL A 96 18.55 -12.53 -6.93
C VAL A 96 18.38 -11.68 -5.68
N SER A 97 19.19 -11.88 -4.63
CA SER A 97 19.08 -11.09 -3.39
C SER A 97 19.39 -9.61 -3.60
N LYS A 98 20.36 -9.27 -4.47
CA LYS A 98 20.69 -7.89 -4.82
C LYS A 98 19.55 -7.12 -5.49
N ILE A 99 18.61 -7.81 -6.14
CA ILE A 99 17.45 -7.18 -6.79
C ILE A 99 16.24 -7.22 -5.85
N PHE A 100 16.01 -8.36 -5.21
CA PHE A 100 14.85 -8.58 -4.37
C PHE A 100 14.86 -7.72 -3.11
N ILE A 101 16.02 -7.57 -2.44
CA ILE A 101 16.11 -6.78 -1.20
C ILE A 101 15.80 -5.30 -1.44
N PRO A 102 16.41 -4.60 -2.41
CA PRO A 102 16.07 -3.21 -2.69
C PRO A 102 14.62 -3.02 -3.14
N LEU A 103 14.10 -3.93 -3.97
CA LEU A 103 12.71 -3.86 -4.42
C LEU A 103 11.74 -3.99 -3.23
N TYR A 104 11.99 -4.94 -2.34
CA TYR A 104 11.19 -5.13 -1.12
C TYR A 104 11.23 -3.90 -0.21
N LEU A 105 12.41 -3.33 0.03
CA LEU A 105 12.57 -2.10 0.82
C LEU A 105 11.86 -0.91 0.18
N ALA A 106 11.98 -0.72 -1.13
CA ALA A 106 11.27 0.35 -1.85
C ALA A 106 9.75 0.19 -1.73
N SER A 107 9.25 -1.05 -1.78
CA SER A 107 7.83 -1.35 -1.64
C SER A 107 7.32 -1.03 -0.21
N LEU A 108 8.10 -1.38 0.81
CA LEU A 108 7.80 -1.04 2.20
C LEU A 108 7.77 0.48 2.44
N LEU A 109 8.72 1.21 1.86
CA LEU A 109 8.74 2.66 1.91
C LEU A 109 7.50 3.25 1.24
N PHE A 110 7.13 2.76 0.06
CA PHE A 110 5.93 3.20 -0.63
C PHE A 110 4.66 2.98 0.22
N ILE A 111 4.50 1.79 0.80
CA ILE A 111 3.34 1.48 1.67
C ILE A 111 3.32 2.38 2.92
N SER A 112 4.48 2.64 3.51
CA SER A 112 4.57 3.45 4.74
C SER A 112 4.27 4.93 4.47
N LEU A 113 4.65 5.43 3.28
CA LEU A 113 4.47 6.81 2.86
C LEU A 113 3.19 7.04 2.06
N SER A 114 2.47 5.99 1.64
CA SER A 114 1.23 6.12 0.86
C SER A 114 0.17 7.01 1.52
N PRO A 115 0.01 7.06 2.87
CA PRO A 115 -0.95 7.97 3.49
C PRO A 115 -0.69 9.45 3.20
N LEU A 116 0.55 9.84 2.87
CA LEU A 116 0.88 11.21 2.49
C LEU A 116 0.30 11.62 1.12
N LEU A 117 -0.13 10.64 0.30
CA LEU A 117 -0.74 10.89 -1.00
C LEU A 117 -2.25 11.17 -0.92
N TYR A 118 -2.89 10.91 0.23
CA TYR A 118 -4.31 11.17 0.48
C TYR A 118 -4.52 11.79 1.87
N PRO A 119 -3.94 12.98 2.13
CA PRO A 119 -3.86 13.55 3.48
C PRO A 119 -5.24 13.91 4.06
N ASN A 120 -6.16 14.42 3.26
CA ASN A 120 -7.48 14.85 3.75
C ASN A 120 -8.35 13.63 4.10
N LEU A 121 -8.36 12.62 3.22
CA LEU A 121 -9.05 11.36 3.44
C LEU A 121 -8.49 10.62 4.66
N ASN A 122 -7.16 10.61 4.84
CA ASN A 122 -6.53 9.97 5.99
C ASN A 122 -6.94 10.64 7.31
N LEU A 123 -7.00 11.98 7.33
CA LEU A 123 -7.43 12.74 8.50
C LEU A 123 -8.91 12.45 8.84
N ILE A 124 -9.79 12.40 7.83
CA ILE A 124 -11.21 12.03 8.02
C ILE A 124 -11.33 10.62 8.61
N LEU A 125 -10.63 9.64 8.06
CA LEU A 125 -10.65 8.26 8.56
C LEU A 125 -10.14 8.15 10.00
N GLU A 126 -9.10 8.90 10.35
CA GLU A 126 -8.57 8.91 11.72
C GLU A 126 -9.57 9.54 12.72
N LEU A 127 -10.23 10.62 12.32
CA LEU A 127 -11.28 11.25 13.13
C LEU A 127 -12.48 10.33 13.32
N LEU A 128 -12.91 9.63 12.27
CA LEU A 128 -14.00 8.66 12.36
C LEU A 128 -13.66 7.50 13.30
N ASN A 129 -12.45 6.94 13.20
CA ASN A 129 -11.99 5.90 14.13
C ASN A 129 -11.97 6.38 15.58
N LYS A 130 -11.55 7.63 15.85
CA LYS A 130 -11.56 8.21 17.20
C LYS A 130 -12.96 8.50 17.72
N ALA A 131 -13.91 8.80 16.83
CA ALA A 131 -15.30 9.08 17.17
C ALA A 131 -16.14 7.81 17.45
N GLY A 132 -15.55 6.62 17.33
CA GLY A 132 -16.25 5.35 17.57
C GLY A 132 -16.88 4.73 16.32
N GLY A 133 -16.31 5.01 15.14
CA GLY A 133 -16.52 4.17 13.95
C GLY A 133 -15.99 2.75 14.15
#